data_AF-A0A8J4Y5U6-F1
#
_entry.id   AF-A0A8J4Y5U6-F1
#
_cell.length_a   1.000
_cell.length_b   1.000
_cell.length_c   1.000
_cell.angle_alpha   90.00
_cell.angle_beta   90.00
_cell.angle_gamma   90.00
#
_symmetry.space_group_name_H-M   'P 1'
#
loop_
_entity.id
_entity.type
_entity.pdbx_description
1 polymer ?
#
loop_
_entity_poly.entity_id
_entity_poly.type
_entity_poly.pdbx_seq_one_letter_code
_entity_poly.pdbx_strand_id
1 'polypeptide(L)'
;MRRHLWYLSENLIGLAIFDDRISPEQKAEMVEGMKRPSTTKNPRRPESKTPINLNRPLSAFCSVRSMQVLKSLLGGQPPTFLELSPETWNTDSCFKCTNKRAGVLKVTNDLAERGIALIQRFLGNRTKDERQTQFLLKLARLHTKAVPKKTKAELKKVLE
;
A
#
# COMPACT_ATOMS: atom_id res chain seq x y z
N MET A 1 -10.58 3.05 -3.50
CA MET A 1 -9.37 2.27 -3.17
C MET A 1 -9.70 0.80 -2.86
N ARG A 2 -9.83 -0.10 -3.85
CA ARG A 2 -10.26 -1.51 -3.57
C ARG A 2 -9.12 -2.54 -3.46
N ARG A 3 -7.85 -2.17 -3.68
CA ARG A 3 -6.73 -3.14 -3.78
C ARG A 3 -5.37 -2.65 -3.22
N HIS A 4 -5.33 -1.52 -2.52
CA HIS A 4 -4.10 -0.93 -2.00
C HIS A 4 -4.29 -0.52 -0.54
N LEU A 5 -4.49 -1.47 0.37
CA LEU A 5 -4.66 -1.19 1.80
C LEU A 5 -3.33 -1.17 2.56
N TRP A 6 -2.19 -1.26 1.85
CA TRP A 6 -0.86 -1.33 2.45
C TRP A 6 -0.47 -0.09 3.26
N TYR A 7 -1.02 1.07 2.92
CA TYR A 7 -0.82 2.32 3.67
C TYR A 7 -1.84 2.50 4.81
N LEU A 8 -2.76 1.57 5.04
CA LEU A 8 -3.78 1.67 6.10
C LEU A 8 -3.19 1.30 7.47
N SER A 9 -2.15 2.03 7.85
CA SER A 9 -1.49 2.00 9.14
C SER A 9 -1.24 3.44 9.60
N GLU A 10 -1.15 3.63 10.92
CA GLU A 10 -0.90 4.94 11.50
C GLU A 10 0.36 5.64 10.94
N ASN A 11 1.36 4.87 10.51
CA ASN A 11 2.59 5.40 9.92
C ASN A 11 2.40 5.81 8.46
N LEU A 12 1.77 4.97 7.64
CA LEU A 12 1.76 5.11 6.19
C LEU A 12 0.53 5.82 5.64
N ILE A 13 -0.53 6.00 6.44
CA ILE A 13 -1.79 6.60 5.98
C ILE A 13 -1.59 8.01 5.43
N GLY A 14 -0.57 8.72 5.90
CA GLY A 14 -0.19 10.03 5.38
C GLY A 14 0.14 10.02 3.88
N LEU A 15 0.57 8.89 3.31
CA LEU A 15 0.80 8.76 1.87
C LEU A 15 -0.49 8.82 1.04
N ALA A 16 -1.65 8.59 1.66
CA ALA A 16 -2.92 8.63 0.95
C ALA A 16 -3.23 10.05 0.43
N ILE A 17 -2.68 11.12 1.03
CA ILE A 17 -2.88 12.51 0.58
C ILE A 17 -2.45 12.74 -0.89
N PHE A 18 -1.55 11.90 -1.41
CA PHE A 18 -1.07 11.93 -2.79
C PHE A 18 -1.97 11.16 -3.77
N ASP A 19 -3.02 10.50 -3.29
CA ASP A 19 -3.99 9.79 -4.13
C ASP A 19 -5.04 10.77 -4.67
N ASP A 20 -5.16 10.85 -5.99
CA ASP A 20 -6.13 11.70 -6.69
C ASP A 20 -7.59 11.28 -6.44
N ARG A 21 -7.81 10.06 -5.94
CA ARG A 21 -9.15 9.55 -5.61
C ARG A 21 -9.68 10.05 -4.27
N ILE A 22 -8.86 10.73 -3.48
CA ILE A 22 -9.29 11.34 -2.21
C ILE A 22 -9.72 12.77 -2.47
N SER A 23 -10.91 13.10 -1.99
CA SER A 23 -11.46 14.46 -2.08
C SER A 23 -10.64 15.48 -1.27
N PRO A 24 -10.62 16.76 -1.66
CA PRO A 24 -9.97 17.83 -0.90
C PRO A 24 -10.42 17.87 0.57
N GLU A 25 -11.71 17.65 0.83
CA GLU A 25 -12.30 17.67 2.18
C GLU A 25 -11.70 16.55 3.04
N GLN A 26 -11.61 15.33 2.50
CA GLN A 26 -10.98 14.21 3.18
C GLN A 26 -9.49 14.44 3.42
N LYS A 27 -8.79 15.11 2.49
CA LYS A 27 -7.38 15.48 2.68
C LYS A 27 -7.23 16.46 3.85
N ALA A 28 -8.10 17.47 3.95
CA ALA A 28 -8.11 18.41 5.08
C ALA A 28 -8.37 17.70 6.41
N GLU A 29 -9.37 16.81 6.48
CA GLU A 29 -9.63 16.01 7.68
C GLU A 29 -8.43 15.14 8.08
N MET A 30 -7.72 14.57 7.10
CA MET A 30 -6.51 13.80 7.36
C MET A 30 -5.41 14.66 7.98
N VAL A 31 -5.20 15.89 7.50
CA VAL A 31 -4.24 16.85 8.08
C VAL A 31 -4.58 17.15 9.53
N GLU A 32 -5.84 17.42 9.84
CA GLU A 32 -6.28 17.59 11.23
C GLU A 32 -6.06 16.33 12.07
N GLY A 33 -6.35 15.16 11.49
CA GLY A 33 -6.09 13.87 12.11
C GLY A 33 -4.61 13.66 12.47
N MET A 34 -3.67 14.21 11.70
CA MET A 34 -2.23 14.11 11.95
C MET A 34 -1.75 14.91 13.17
N LYS A 35 -2.55 15.84 13.69
CA LYS A 35 -2.24 16.58 14.92
C LYS A 35 -2.51 15.74 16.18
N ARG A 36 -3.25 14.63 16.06
CA ARG A 36 -3.64 13.78 17.19
C ARG A 36 -2.44 12.99 17.74
N PRO A 37 -2.30 12.88 19.07
CA PRO A 37 -1.21 12.12 19.67
C PRO A 37 -1.26 10.66 19.24
N SER A 38 -0.09 10.07 19.00
CA SER A 38 0.00 8.66 18.61
C SER A 38 -0.39 7.75 19.77
N THR A 39 -0.97 6.58 19.48
CA THR A 39 -1.23 5.57 20.52
C THR A 39 0.09 5.00 21.04
N THR A 40 0.20 4.76 22.34
CA THR A 40 1.47 4.36 23.03
C THR A 40 2.09 3.08 22.46
N LYS A 41 1.28 2.21 21.88
CA LYS A 41 1.74 1.04 21.15
C LYS A 41 2.12 1.45 19.75
N ASN A 42 3.33 1.11 19.32
CA ASN A 42 3.76 1.20 17.94
C ASN A 42 3.58 -0.19 17.32
N PRO A 43 2.37 -0.57 16.89
CA PRO A 43 2.17 -1.87 16.27
C PRO A 43 2.91 -1.84 14.93
N ARG A 44 4.17 -2.31 14.91
CA ARG A 44 4.84 -2.75 13.67
C ARG A 44 3.95 -3.75 12.90
N ARG A 45 2.97 -4.33 13.59
CA ARG A 45 1.90 -5.19 13.10
C ARG A 45 0.59 -4.80 13.81
N PRO A 46 -0.53 -4.54 13.11
CA PRO A 46 -1.83 -4.30 13.77
C PRO A 46 -2.09 -5.38 14.82
N GLU A 47 -2.23 -4.99 16.09
CA GLU A 47 -2.50 -5.94 17.19
C GLU A 47 -3.91 -6.52 17.10
N SER A 48 -4.78 -5.92 16.28
CA SER A 48 -6.17 -6.32 16.22
C SER A 48 -6.35 -7.60 15.40
N LYS A 49 -6.84 -8.66 16.06
CA LYS A 49 -7.53 -9.78 15.39
C LYS A 49 -8.79 -9.31 14.67
N THR A 50 -9.24 -8.08 14.92
CA THR A 50 -10.36 -7.48 14.20
C THR A 50 -9.87 -6.95 12.84
N PRO A 51 -10.59 -7.25 11.76
CA PRO A 51 -10.31 -6.67 10.45
C PRO A 51 -10.38 -5.16 10.55
N ILE A 52 -9.51 -4.47 9.80
CA ILE A 52 -9.54 -3.01 9.74
C ILE A 52 -10.95 -2.58 9.35
N ASN A 53 -11.60 -1.79 10.20
CA ASN A 53 -12.94 -1.29 9.93
C ASN A 53 -12.85 -0.24 8.81
N LEU A 54 -13.12 -0.68 7.59
CA LEU A 54 -13.11 0.15 6.38
C LEU A 54 -14.22 1.22 6.37
N ASN A 55 -15.17 1.17 7.31
CA ASN A 55 -16.23 2.17 7.43
C ASN A 55 -15.76 3.40 8.24
N ARG A 56 -14.55 3.39 8.80
CA ARG A 56 -13.98 4.58 9.45
C ARG A 56 -13.38 5.53 8.41
N PRO A 57 -13.48 6.86 8.63
CA PRO A 57 -12.83 7.82 7.75
C PRO A 57 -11.31 7.69 7.81
N LEU A 58 -10.61 8.06 6.74
CA LEU A 58 -9.14 7.96 6.65
C LEU A 58 -8.45 8.81 7.73
N SER A 59 -9.06 9.94 8.07
CA SER A 59 -8.63 10.82 9.17
C SER A 59 -8.53 10.09 10.50
N ALA A 60 -9.37 9.06 10.75
CA ALA A 60 -9.34 8.28 11.97
C ALA A 60 -8.04 7.47 12.15
N PHE A 61 -7.33 7.17 11.08
CA PHE A 61 -6.05 6.45 11.11
C PHE A 61 -4.83 7.38 11.19
N CYS A 62 -5.01 8.68 10.96
CA CYS A 62 -3.92 9.66 10.97
C CYS A 62 -3.48 10.00 12.40
N SER A 63 -2.17 10.21 12.61
CA SER A 63 -1.62 10.71 13.87
C SER A 63 -0.30 11.45 13.62
N VAL A 64 0.33 11.92 14.71
CA VAL A 64 1.69 12.51 14.66
C VAL A 64 2.70 11.58 13.97
N ARG A 65 2.52 10.26 13.97
CA ARG A 65 3.41 9.33 13.25
C ARG A 65 3.30 9.48 11.73
N SER A 66 2.09 9.68 11.20
CA SER A 66 1.89 9.93 9.77
C SER A 66 2.60 11.22 9.34
N MET A 67 2.54 12.26 10.20
CA MET A 67 3.27 13.51 10.00
C MET A 67 4.80 13.30 10.01
N GLN A 68 5.32 12.48 10.92
CA GLN A 68 6.75 12.16 10.98
C GLN A 68 7.22 11.44 9.70
N VAL A 69 6.43 10.53 9.14
CA VAL A 69 6.75 9.87 7.88
C VAL A 69 6.77 10.87 6.72
N LEU A 70 5.82 11.80 6.66
CA LEU A 70 5.82 12.87 5.66
C LEU A 70 7.04 13.80 5.78
N LYS A 71 7.39 14.21 7.01
CA LYS A 71 8.62 14.98 7.28
C LYS A 71 9.88 14.21 6.84
N SER A 72 9.92 12.91 7.09
CA SER A 72 11.03 12.05 6.68
C SER A 72 11.15 11.97 5.15
N LEU A 73 10.02 11.87 4.45
CA LEU A 73 9.98 11.88 2.98
C LEU A 73 10.49 13.22 2.40
N LEU A 74 10.29 14.31 3.14
CA LEU A 74 10.81 15.65 2.85
C LEU A 74 12.26 15.88 3.28
N GLY A 75 12.95 14.89 3.83
CA GLY A 75 14.33 15.07 4.31
C GLY A 75 14.42 15.90 5.60
N GLY A 76 13.38 15.87 6.44
CA GLY A 76 13.31 16.58 7.72
C GLY A 76 12.71 17.98 7.63
N GLN A 77 12.41 18.48 6.44
CA GLN A 77 11.77 19.78 6.28
C GLN A 77 10.29 19.74 6.70
N PRO A 78 9.75 20.85 7.25
CA PRO A 78 8.33 20.93 7.56
C PRO A 78 7.51 20.87 6.25
N PRO A 79 6.41 20.10 6.22
CA PRO A 79 5.51 20.06 5.08
C PRO A 79 4.64 21.33 5.04
N THR A 80 5.22 22.44 4.56
CA THR A 80 4.57 23.76 4.50
C THR A 80 3.25 23.76 3.74
N PHE A 81 3.12 22.89 2.72
CA PHE A 81 1.89 22.75 1.95
C PHE A 81 0.69 22.30 2.79
N LEU A 82 0.90 21.63 3.93
CA LEU A 82 -0.21 21.19 4.80
C LEU A 82 -0.93 22.36 5.51
N GLU A 83 -0.34 23.55 5.51
CA GLU A 83 -0.98 24.77 6.02
C GLU A 83 -1.88 25.43 4.96
N LEU A 84 -1.76 25.03 3.69
CA LEU A 84 -2.55 25.52 2.57
C LEU A 84 -3.77 24.63 2.33
N SER A 85 -4.78 25.17 1.65
CA SER A 85 -5.95 24.41 1.19
C SER A 85 -5.51 23.25 0.27
N PRO A 86 -6.07 22.02 0.43
CA PRO A 86 -5.76 20.89 -0.45
C PRO A 86 -5.99 21.14 -1.94
N GLU A 87 -6.83 22.10 -2.30
CA GLU A 87 -7.07 22.51 -3.68
C GLU A 87 -5.84 23.17 -4.33
N THR A 88 -5.02 23.87 -3.54
CA THR A 88 -3.86 24.60 -4.05
C THR A 88 -2.58 23.77 -4.02
N TRP A 89 -2.58 22.59 -3.41
CA TRP A 89 -1.39 21.74 -3.28
C TRP A 89 -0.73 21.39 -4.61
N ASN A 90 -1.53 21.23 -5.68
CA ASN A 90 -1.01 20.94 -7.03
C ASN A 90 -0.19 22.10 -7.64
N THR A 91 -0.24 23.29 -7.06
CA THR A 91 0.59 24.43 -7.48
C THR A 91 1.89 24.50 -6.70
N ASP A 92 1.88 24.05 -5.44
CA ASP A 92 3.00 24.11 -4.50
C ASP A 92 4.18 23.22 -4.91
N SER A 93 5.39 23.77 -4.80
CA SER A 93 6.62 23.07 -5.20
C SER A 93 7.01 21.96 -4.22
N CYS A 94 6.73 22.14 -2.93
CA CYS A 94 7.01 21.17 -1.87
C CYS A 94 6.10 19.94 -2.03
N PHE A 95 4.80 20.13 -2.29
CA PHE A 95 3.87 19.06 -2.59
C PHE A 95 4.30 18.27 -3.84
N LYS A 96 4.64 18.95 -4.95
CA LYS A 96 5.11 18.29 -6.18
C LYS A 96 6.35 17.44 -5.95
N CYS A 97 7.33 17.95 -5.19
CA CYS A 97 8.53 17.22 -4.85
C CYS A 97 8.22 15.97 -4.01
N THR A 98 7.38 16.14 -2.99
CA THR A 98 6.99 15.05 -2.09
C THR A 98 6.17 13.98 -2.81
N ASN A 99 5.25 14.39 -3.69
CA ASN A 99 4.44 13.48 -4.50
C ASN A 99 5.33 12.63 -5.43
N LYS A 100 6.32 13.25 -6.09
CA LYS A 100 7.31 12.51 -6.89
C LYS A 100 8.07 11.49 -6.05
N ARG A 101 8.53 11.86 -4.85
CA ARG A 101 9.22 10.94 -3.94
C ARG A 101 8.31 9.80 -3.48
N ALA A 102 7.07 10.09 -3.13
CA ALA A 102 6.06 9.09 -2.76
C ALA A 102 5.79 8.10 -3.91
N GLY A 103 5.72 8.59 -5.15
CA GLY A 103 5.50 7.77 -6.35
C GLY A 103 6.65 6.79 -6.66
N VAL A 104 7.87 7.07 -6.20
CA VAL A 104 9.04 6.20 -6.39
C VAL A 104 9.16 5.14 -5.28
N LEU A 105 8.38 5.24 -4.20
CA LEU A 105 8.40 4.27 -3.11
C LEU A 105 8.01 2.88 -3.63
N LYS A 106 8.98 1.97 -3.61
CA LYS A 106 8.77 0.60 -4.06
C LYS A 106 7.96 -0.17 -3.02
N VAL A 107 6.72 -0.51 -3.36
CA VAL A 107 5.82 -1.32 -2.50
C VAL A 107 6.15 -2.81 -2.63
N THR A 108 7.40 -3.20 -2.34
CA THR A 108 7.87 -4.60 -2.44
C THR A 108 7.08 -5.54 -1.54
N ASN A 109 6.67 -5.05 -0.37
CA ASN A 109 5.98 -5.86 0.61
C ASN A 109 4.57 -6.26 0.15
N ASP A 110 3.74 -5.33 -0.36
CA ASP A 110 2.41 -5.66 -0.92
C ASP A 110 2.50 -6.71 -2.03
N LEU A 111 3.51 -6.59 -2.91
CA LEU A 111 3.73 -7.57 -3.97
C LEU A 111 4.09 -8.95 -3.41
N ALA A 112 4.93 -9.01 -2.37
CA ALA A 112 5.31 -10.25 -1.70
C ALA A 112 4.12 -10.88 -0.97
N GLU A 113 3.37 -10.10 -0.17
CA GLU A 113 2.18 -10.56 0.55
C GLU A 113 1.12 -11.11 -0.40
N ARG A 114 0.85 -10.40 -1.50
CA ARG A 114 -0.08 -10.87 -2.54
C ARG A 114 0.42 -12.13 -3.24
N GLY A 115 1.73 -12.25 -3.46
CA GLY A 115 2.36 -13.45 -3.99
C GLY A 115 2.16 -14.65 -3.07
N ILE A 116 2.43 -14.48 -1.77
CA ILE A 116 2.23 -15.51 -0.75
C ILE A 116 0.75 -15.90 -0.66
N ALA A 117 -0.17 -14.94 -0.59
CA ALA A 117 -1.60 -15.21 -0.54
C ALA A 117 -2.09 -15.97 -1.79
N LEU A 118 -1.56 -15.65 -2.97
CA LEU A 118 -1.87 -16.37 -4.20
C LEU A 118 -1.37 -17.82 -4.15
N ILE A 119 -0.14 -18.02 -3.67
CA ILE A 119 0.46 -19.35 -3.48
C ILE A 119 -0.37 -20.16 -2.49
N GLN A 120 -0.67 -19.59 -1.31
CA GLN A 120 -1.49 -20.23 -0.28
C GLN A 120 -2.88 -20.59 -0.79
N ARG A 121 -3.54 -19.70 -1.54
CA ARG A 121 -4.87 -19.98 -2.12
C ARG A 121 -4.81 -21.08 -3.17
N PHE A 122 -3.76 -21.13 -3.98
CA PHE A 122 -3.58 -22.16 -5.00
C PHE A 122 -3.28 -23.53 -4.39
N LEU A 123 -2.41 -23.56 -3.38
CA LEU A 123 -1.92 -24.79 -2.75
C LEU A 123 -2.83 -25.33 -1.65
N GLY A 124 -3.58 -24.47 -0.96
CA GLY A 124 -4.33 -24.82 0.26
C GLY A 124 -5.26 -26.02 0.11
N ASN A 125 -5.80 -26.26 -1.09
CA ASN A 125 -6.65 -27.41 -1.40
C ASN A 125 -5.92 -28.53 -2.18
N ARG A 126 -4.65 -28.35 -2.56
CA ARG A 126 -3.91 -29.25 -3.44
C ARG A 126 -2.84 -30.04 -2.70
N THR A 127 -2.09 -29.40 -1.80
CA THR A 127 -1.03 -30.08 -1.05
C THR A 127 -0.65 -29.32 0.22
N LYS A 128 -0.28 -30.06 1.25
CA LYS A 128 0.37 -29.57 2.48
C LYS A 128 1.83 -30.03 2.58
N ASP A 129 2.32 -30.80 1.60
CA ASP A 129 3.71 -31.28 1.54
C ASP A 129 4.59 -30.21 0.89
N GLU A 130 5.60 -29.77 1.63
CA GLU A 130 6.56 -28.75 1.17
C GLU A 130 7.29 -29.18 -0.11
N ARG A 131 7.59 -30.47 -0.27
CA ARG A 131 8.27 -30.97 -1.48
C ARG A 131 7.39 -30.79 -2.72
N GLN A 132 6.10 -31.07 -2.60
CA GLN A 132 5.13 -30.88 -3.67
C GLN A 132 4.90 -29.38 -3.95
N THR A 133 4.85 -28.56 -2.91
CA THR A 133 4.81 -27.10 -3.02
C THR A 133 5.98 -26.56 -3.84
N GLN A 134 7.21 -26.94 -3.50
CA GLN A 134 8.40 -26.50 -4.21
C GLN A 134 8.42 -26.99 -5.67
N PHE A 135 7.95 -28.22 -5.92
CA PHE A 135 7.82 -28.74 -7.28
C PHE A 135 6.83 -27.89 -8.12
N LEU A 136 5.65 -27.60 -7.58
CA LEU A 136 4.63 -26.79 -8.26
C LEU A 136 5.09 -25.37 -8.54
N LEU A 137 5.81 -24.74 -7.60
CA LEU A 137 6.38 -23.41 -7.79
C LEU A 137 7.44 -23.40 -8.90
N LYS A 138 8.30 -24.43 -8.96
CA LYS A 138 9.26 -24.59 -10.06
C LYS A 138 8.55 -24.77 -11.40
N LEU A 139 7.52 -25.62 -11.45
CA LEU A 139 6.72 -25.85 -12.66
C LEU A 139 6.05 -24.56 -13.16
N ALA A 140 5.41 -23.81 -12.26
CA ALA A 140 4.80 -22.52 -12.59
C ALA A 140 5.82 -21.51 -13.13
N ARG A 141 7.02 -21.47 -12.55
CA ARG A 141 8.13 -20.64 -13.06
C ARG A 141 8.60 -21.07 -14.45
N LEU A 142 8.66 -22.37 -14.74
CA LEU A 142 9.01 -22.88 -16.07
C LEU A 142 7.93 -22.51 -17.09
N HIS A 143 6.65 -22.72 -16.79
CA HIS A 143 5.55 -22.34 -17.68
C HIS A 143 5.52 -20.84 -17.97
N THR A 144 5.80 -19.98 -16.97
CA THR A 144 5.86 -18.53 -17.20
C THR A 144 7.05 -18.09 -18.08
N LYS A 145 8.14 -18.87 -18.14
CA LYS A 145 9.22 -18.64 -19.11
C LYS A 145 8.86 -19.13 -20.51
N ALA A 146 8.18 -20.28 -20.60
CA ALA A 146 7.74 -20.86 -21.88
C ALA A 146 6.62 -20.04 -22.55
N VAL A 147 5.81 -19.34 -21.76
CA VAL A 147 4.70 -18.51 -22.25
C VAL A 147 4.93 -17.03 -21.88
N PRO A 148 5.72 -16.31 -22.69
CA PRO A 148 6.08 -14.92 -22.39
C PRO A 148 4.88 -13.96 -22.45
N LYS A 149 3.89 -14.16 -23.36
CA LYS A 149 2.66 -13.36 -23.33
C LYS A 149 1.55 -14.13 -22.64
N LYS A 150 1.11 -13.60 -21.50
CA LYS A 150 0.05 -14.17 -20.65
C LYS A 150 -1.34 -13.95 -21.24
N THR A 151 -1.52 -14.13 -22.54
CA THR A 151 -2.81 -14.02 -23.22
C THR A 151 -3.51 -15.37 -23.22
N LYS A 152 -4.85 -15.37 -23.21
CA LYS A 152 -5.66 -16.60 -23.24
C LYS A 152 -5.37 -17.46 -24.47
N ALA A 153 -5.03 -16.82 -25.60
CA ALA A 153 -4.69 -17.49 -26.86
C ALA A 153 -3.36 -18.24 -26.78
N GLU A 154 -2.32 -17.65 -26.18
CA GLU A 154 -1.03 -18.32 -26.02
C GLU A 154 -1.05 -19.42 -24.97
N LEU A 155 -1.83 -19.26 -23.89
CA LEU A 155 -2.00 -20.30 -22.87
C LEU A 155 -2.66 -21.56 -23.42
N LYS A 156 -3.52 -21.45 -24.44
CA LYS A 156 -4.13 -22.61 -25.10
C LYS A 156 -3.13 -23.43 -25.92
N LYS A 157 -2.13 -22.79 -26.53
CA LYS A 157 -1.11 -23.46 -27.38
C LYS A 157 -0.16 -24.38 -26.62
N VAL A 158 -0.15 -24.33 -25.29
CA VAL A 158 0.72 -25.15 -24.43
C VAL A 158 -0.07 -26.31 -23.79
N LEU A 159 -1.39 -26.34 -23.98
CA LEU A 159 -2.29 -27.38 -23.46
C LEU A 159 -2.70 -28.41 -24.53
N GLU A 160 -2.32 -28.18 -25.79
CA GLU A 160 -2.41 -29.11 -26.93
C GLU A 160 -1.05 -29.78 -27.12
#